data_AF-A0A5B9YFQ7-F1
#
_entry.id   AF-A0A5B9YFQ7-F1
#
_cell.length_a   1.000
_cell.length_b   1.000
_cell.length_c   1.000
_cell.angle_alpha   90.00
_cell.angle_beta   90.00
_cell.angle_gamma   90.00
#
_symmetry.space_group_name_H-M   'P 1'
#
loop_
_entity.id
_entity.type
_entity.pdbx_description
1 polymer ?
#
loop_
_entity_poly.entity_id
_entity_poly.type
_entity_poly.pdbx_seq_one_letter_code
_entity_poly.pdbx_strand_id
1 'polypeptide(L)'
;MRHFILLLGIVLLLLAGCSPQTDTVDSEEQIQELSSSNNQIPEESTKGSDRVENKREEMIIEKAETQEENQTVFIGAGKIGDYPIHGTFDLEKKLGTYSYDKYNIPIELRGSSEMVYAKNVIGNRLYTYYEDDKGETSLTILQRDEDYLQGVWCQGDVEYPFYLIREGSNRIGPVTTEKIQELQGTWTGEEKSYFAGTSAEIKVLFDDLIWFSLEAYNGTASGSMGGFAIKDEKTNEIIFECIYDEPDTEVIFKLIFKDGKLQLESNDYGYGCGAGVFFETNYIKGTIKSPLPSALDVGIVLTKEQEELFKTIVGEKYEDFISLTQHVMYEEISFEDTIALGGQSYLRGASGYCYYLVVDQYIYAALEEDKLQYYTNDSRYKDCLPAPIEEWATGYGSENNINYHFIETQE
;
A
#
# COMPACT_ATOMS: atom_id res chain seq x y z
N MET A 1 18.62 32.31 -16.11
CA MET A 1 18.31 31.95 -17.50
C MET A 1 18.12 30.44 -17.53
N ARG A 2 16.87 29.98 -17.70
CA ARG A 2 16.39 28.60 -17.98
C ARG A 2 16.69 27.54 -16.89
N HIS A 3 15.74 27.26 -15.99
CA HIS A 3 14.62 26.30 -16.11
C HIS A 3 15.06 24.82 -16.05
N PHE A 4 14.86 24.21 -14.89
CA PHE A 4 14.56 22.78 -14.77
C PHE A 4 13.46 22.65 -13.71
N ILE A 5 12.25 22.41 -14.20
CA ILE A 5 11.06 22.05 -13.43
C ILE A 5 11.01 20.52 -13.52
N LEU A 6 11.09 19.82 -12.39
CA LEU A 6 10.71 18.40 -12.34
C LEU A 6 9.30 18.33 -11.76
N LEU A 7 8.33 18.00 -12.62
CA LEU A 7 6.99 17.60 -12.22
C LEU A 7 7.08 16.25 -11.52
N LEU A 8 6.67 16.18 -10.25
CA LEU A 8 6.27 14.91 -9.63
C LEU A 8 4.76 14.77 -9.88
N GLY A 9 4.42 14.07 -10.96
CA GLY A 9 3.04 13.70 -11.27
C GLY A 9 2.68 12.43 -10.52
N ILE A 10 1.70 12.52 -9.64
CA ILE A 10 1.00 11.38 -9.05
C ILE A 10 0.27 10.66 -10.19
N VAL A 11 0.75 9.45 -10.55
CA VAL A 11 0.01 8.53 -11.41
C VAL A 11 -0.78 7.59 -10.51
N LEU A 12 -2.04 7.93 -10.29
CA LEU A 12 -3.06 7.01 -9.78
C LEU A 12 -3.41 6.04 -10.90
N LEU A 13 -2.82 4.84 -10.87
CA LEU A 13 -3.27 3.70 -11.68
C LEU A 13 -4.45 3.05 -10.96
N LEU A 14 -5.66 3.42 -11.37
CA LEU A 14 -6.88 2.68 -11.06
C LEU A 14 -6.89 1.38 -11.89
N LEU A 15 -6.45 0.27 -11.31
CA LEU A 15 -6.79 -1.06 -11.81
C LEU A 15 -8.08 -1.51 -11.12
N ALA A 16 -9.20 -1.22 -11.78
CA ALA A 16 -10.47 -1.85 -11.45
C ALA A 16 -10.36 -3.34 -11.74
N GLY A 17 -10.31 -4.15 -10.67
CA GLY A 17 -10.42 -5.60 -10.77
C GLY A 17 -11.82 -6.00 -11.21
N CYS A 18 -11.96 -6.45 -12.46
CA CYS A 18 -13.11 -7.22 -12.90
C CYS A 18 -13.12 -8.56 -12.16
N SER A 19 -14.13 -8.76 -11.31
CA SER A 19 -14.49 -10.07 -10.76
C SER A 19 -14.89 -11.02 -11.91
N PRO A 20 -14.39 -12.26 -11.98
CA PRO A 20 -14.85 -13.22 -12.97
C PRO A 20 -16.24 -13.75 -12.57
N GLN A 21 -17.25 -13.41 -13.37
CA GLN A 21 -18.51 -14.14 -13.43
C GLN A 21 -18.23 -15.56 -13.91
N THR A 22 -18.47 -16.54 -13.05
CA THR A 22 -18.64 -17.94 -13.45
C THR A 22 -20.04 -18.12 -14.02
N ASP A 23 -20.13 -18.26 -15.34
CA ASP A 23 -21.27 -18.83 -16.03
C ASP A 23 -20.91 -20.22 -16.57
N THR A 24 -21.97 -21.00 -16.82
CA THR A 24 -22.07 -22.31 -17.48
C THR A 24 -21.86 -23.55 -16.60
N VAL A 25 -22.66 -24.62 -16.68
CA VAL A 25 -23.85 -24.97 -17.48
C VAL A 25 -24.51 -26.18 -16.81
N ASP A 26 -25.81 -26.32 -17.06
CA ASP A 26 -26.71 -27.42 -16.74
C ASP A 26 -26.13 -28.85 -16.75
N SER A 27 -26.60 -29.63 -15.78
CA SER A 27 -26.98 -31.03 -16.01
C SER A 27 -28.19 -31.38 -15.14
N GLU A 28 -29.28 -31.69 -15.83
CA GLU A 28 -30.54 -32.25 -15.34
C GLU A 28 -30.30 -33.50 -14.46
N GLU A 29 -31.00 -33.62 -13.32
CA GLU A 29 -31.97 -34.70 -13.11
C GLU A 29 -32.74 -34.60 -11.78
N GLN A 30 -34.05 -34.81 -11.91
CA GLN A 30 -35.00 -35.41 -10.96
C GLN A 30 -35.62 -34.56 -9.84
N ILE A 31 -36.85 -34.13 -10.14
CA ILE A 31 -37.92 -33.69 -9.23
C ILE A 31 -38.62 -34.93 -8.64
N GLN A 32 -38.89 -34.93 -7.33
CA GLN A 32 -40.10 -35.56 -6.79
C GLN A 32 -40.61 -34.89 -5.49
N GLU A 33 -41.91 -34.53 -5.54
CA GLU A 33 -42.94 -34.44 -4.48
C GLU A 33 -42.84 -33.38 -3.35
N LEU A 34 -43.70 -32.33 -3.32
CA LEU A 34 -45.13 -32.25 -2.91
C LEU A 34 -45.40 -32.33 -1.39
N SER A 35 -45.78 -31.19 -0.80
CA SER A 35 -46.89 -30.99 0.18
C SER A 35 -46.83 -29.55 0.73
N SER A 36 -47.71 -28.63 0.32
CA SER A 36 -49.05 -28.33 0.87
C SER A 36 -49.06 -27.66 2.26
N SER A 37 -49.45 -26.38 2.35
CA SER A 37 -50.71 -25.98 3.01
C SER A 37 -50.96 -24.45 3.02
N ASN A 38 -52.04 -24.12 2.34
CA ASN A 38 -53.00 -23.01 2.40
C ASN A 38 -53.24 -22.18 3.69
N ASN A 39 -53.91 -21.03 3.41
CA ASN A 39 -54.87 -20.22 4.19
C ASN A 39 -54.30 -18.97 4.89
N GLN A 40 -54.95 -17.79 4.93
CA GLN A 40 -56.15 -17.20 4.30
C GLN A 40 -56.16 -15.70 4.70
N ILE A 41 -56.56 -14.83 3.76
CA ILE A 41 -57.01 -13.41 3.90
C ILE A 41 -58.51 -13.47 4.35
N PRO A 42 -59.22 -12.48 4.98
CA PRO A 42 -59.32 -11.09 4.50
C PRO A 42 -59.78 -9.92 5.43
N GLU A 43 -59.66 -8.69 4.89
CA GLU A 43 -60.61 -7.52 4.85
C GLU A 43 -61.35 -7.05 6.13
N GLU A 44 -61.80 -5.81 6.36
CA GLU A 44 -61.98 -4.56 5.62
C GLU A 44 -62.40 -3.45 6.63
N SER A 45 -62.31 -2.18 6.20
CA SER A 45 -63.38 -1.16 6.27
C SER A 45 -62.99 0.23 6.79
N THR A 46 -63.09 1.16 5.84
CA THR A 46 -63.12 2.63 5.93
C THR A 46 -64.49 3.20 6.31
N LYS A 47 -64.56 4.37 6.98
CA LYS A 47 -65.13 5.66 6.46
C LYS A 47 -65.59 6.67 7.54
N GLY A 48 -65.40 7.96 7.22
CA GLY A 48 -66.21 9.13 7.65
C GLY A 48 -65.45 10.12 8.55
N SER A 49 -64.81 11.19 8.07
CA SER A 49 -65.34 12.47 7.52
C SER A 49 -66.19 13.29 8.51
N ASP A 50 -65.64 14.40 9.02
CA ASP A 50 -66.05 15.74 8.57
C ASP A 50 -65.18 16.86 9.17
N ARG A 51 -65.11 17.94 8.39
CA ARG A 51 -64.24 19.11 8.40
C ARG A 51 -64.97 20.29 9.04
N VAL A 52 -64.29 21.19 9.76
CA VAL A 52 -64.45 22.67 9.68
C VAL A 52 -63.30 23.36 10.44
N GLU A 53 -62.70 24.34 9.77
CA GLU A 53 -61.64 25.26 10.22
C GLU A 53 -62.11 26.24 11.32
N ASN A 54 -61.20 26.65 12.22
CA ASN A 54 -61.00 28.08 12.45
C ASN A 54 -59.61 28.42 13.02
N LYS A 55 -59.01 29.47 12.47
CA LYS A 55 -57.69 30.04 12.77
C LYS A 55 -57.72 31.00 13.98
N ARG A 56 -56.51 31.34 14.45
CA ARG A 56 -56.05 32.44 15.34
C ARG A 56 -55.93 32.03 16.81
N GLU A 57 -54.89 32.39 17.55
CA GLU A 57 -53.87 33.42 17.39
C GLU A 57 -52.65 33.06 18.26
N GLU A 58 -51.50 33.61 17.88
CA GLU A 58 -50.18 33.42 18.45
C GLU A 58 -50.08 33.81 19.93
N MET A 59 -49.34 33.01 20.71
CA MET A 59 -48.77 33.46 21.98
C MET A 59 -47.30 33.03 22.00
N ILE A 60 -46.44 34.03 21.82
CA ILE A 60 -44.99 33.95 21.94
C ILE A 60 -44.70 33.54 23.40
N ILE A 61 -44.23 32.30 23.58
CA ILE A 61 -43.49 31.92 24.78
C ILE A 61 -42.04 32.17 24.43
N GLU A 62 -41.50 33.27 24.95
CA GLU A 62 -40.08 33.56 25.01
C GLU A 62 -39.42 32.46 25.87
N LYS A 63 -39.06 31.35 25.21
CA LYS A 63 -38.14 30.37 25.77
C LYS A 63 -36.78 31.04 25.76
N ALA A 64 -36.26 31.32 26.95
CA ALA A 64 -34.85 31.59 27.15
C ALA A 64 -34.05 30.45 26.50
N GLU A 65 -33.43 30.74 25.36
CA GLU A 65 -32.35 29.93 24.81
C GLU A 65 -31.17 30.03 25.78
N THR A 66 -31.07 29.09 26.70
CA THR A 66 -29.77 28.69 27.22
C THR A 66 -28.96 28.21 26.02
N GLN A 67 -27.99 29.01 25.59
CA GLN A 67 -26.91 28.55 24.73
C GLN A 67 -26.23 27.37 25.42
N GLU A 68 -26.54 26.15 24.97
CA GLU A 68 -25.60 25.05 25.08
C GLU A 68 -24.39 25.47 24.23
N GLU A 69 -23.32 25.93 24.87
CA GLU A 69 -22.04 26.15 24.21
C GLU A 69 -21.60 24.82 23.59
N ASN A 70 -21.62 24.76 22.25
CA ASN A 70 -21.08 23.65 21.48
C ASN A 70 -19.63 23.37 21.94
N GLN A 71 -19.41 22.26 22.64
CA GLN A 71 -18.11 21.76 23.12
C GLN A 71 -17.13 21.35 21.99
N THR A 72 -17.35 21.82 20.76
CA THR A 72 -16.64 21.35 19.55
C THR A 72 -15.35 22.11 19.29
N VAL A 73 -15.14 23.23 19.99
CA VAL A 73 -13.93 24.03 19.94
C VAL A 73 -12.95 23.59 21.03
N PHE A 74 -11.76 23.19 20.59
CA PHE A 74 -10.62 22.87 21.43
C PHE A 74 -9.71 24.10 21.54
N ILE A 75 -9.39 24.55 22.75
CA ILE A 75 -8.41 25.62 22.99
C ILE A 75 -7.37 25.05 23.96
N GLY A 76 -6.10 25.08 23.59
CA GLY A 76 -5.07 24.41 24.36
C GLY A 76 -3.66 24.89 24.10
N ALA A 77 -2.74 24.38 24.93
CA ALA A 77 -1.32 24.59 24.84
C ALA A 77 -0.59 23.25 24.77
N GLY A 78 0.59 23.24 24.13
CA GLY A 78 1.35 22.02 23.93
C GLY A 78 2.60 22.25 23.10
N LYS A 79 2.94 21.32 22.22
CA LYS A 79 4.18 21.39 21.43
C LYS A 79 4.06 20.83 20.02
N ILE A 80 4.89 21.37 19.12
CA ILE A 80 5.35 20.73 17.89
C ILE A 80 6.84 20.48 18.04
N GLY A 81 7.26 19.21 18.10
CA GLY A 81 8.62 18.84 18.48
C GLY A 81 8.99 19.44 19.84
N ASP A 82 10.06 20.23 19.86
CA ASP A 82 10.52 20.92 21.08
C ASP A 82 9.91 22.32 21.27
N TYR A 83 9.09 22.80 20.32
CA TYR A 83 8.60 24.17 20.30
C TYR A 83 7.23 24.28 20.97
N PRO A 84 7.09 25.10 22.03
CA PRO A 84 5.80 25.39 22.65
C PRO A 84 4.86 26.11 21.69
N ILE A 85 3.60 25.71 21.71
CA ILE A 85 2.52 26.29 20.91
C ILE A 85 1.24 26.49 21.74
N HIS A 86 0.41 27.43 21.30
CA HIS A 86 -1.00 27.52 21.65
C HIS A 86 -1.84 27.37 20.38
N GLY A 87 -3.03 26.77 20.49
CA GLY A 87 -3.90 26.60 19.34
C GLY A 87 -5.38 26.46 19.69
N THR A 88 -6.18 26.76 18.68
CA THR A 88 -7.64 26.66 18.69
C THR A 88 -8.09 25.81 17.51
N PHE A 89 -8.88 24.78 17.75
CA PHE A 89 -9.36 23.84 16.73
C PHE A 89 -10.87 23.67 16.84
N ASP A 90 -11.59 24.02 15.78
CA ASP A 90 -12.98 23.64 15.59
C ASP A 90 -13.00 22.32 14.79
N LEU A 91 -13.07 21.20 15.51
CA LEU A 91 -12.93 19.87 14.94
C LEU A 91 -14.08 19.51 13.99
N GLU A 92 -15.28 20.06 14.23
CA GLU A 92 -16.44 19.83 13.36
C GLU A 92 -16.37 20.65 12.07
N LYS A 93 -16.00 21.94 12.18
CA LYS A 93 -15.81 22.79 11.00
C LYS A 93 -14.49 22.51 10.29
N LYS A 94 -13.60 21.72 10.89
CA LYS A 94 -12.27 21.37 10.37
C LYS A 94 -11.45 22.64 10.12
N LEU A 95 -11.50 23.54 11.07
CA LEU A 95 -10.73 24.79 11.06
C LEU A 95 -9.83 24.79 12.29
N GLY A 96 -8.58 25.19 12.11
CA GLY A 96 -7.65 25.34 13.22
C GLY A 96 -6.83 26.60 13.06
N THR A 97 -6.29 27.08 14.16
CA THR A 97 -5.26 28.10 14.17
C THR A 97 -4.28 27.72 15.28
N TYR A 98 -2.98 27.79 15.02
CA TYR A 98 -1.98 27.65 16.06
C TYR A 98 -0.93 28.75 15.97
N SER A 99 -0.17 28.96 17.04
CA SER A 99 0.96 29.88 17.04
C SER A 99 2.07 29.35 17.94
N TYR A 100 3.31 29.56 17.53
CA TYR A 100 4.47 29.34 18.38
C TYR A 100 4.57 30.44 19.43
N ASP A 101 4.70 30.08 20.71
CA ASP A 101 4.72 31.02 21.84
C ASP A 101 5.75 32.15 21.68
N LYS A 102 6.88 31.80 21.07
CA LYS A 102 7.98 32.75 20.81
C LYS A 102 7.59 33.86 19.83
N TYR A 103 6.75 33.56 18.85
CA TYR A 103 6.43 34.46 17.75
C TYR A 103 5.02 35.06 17.89
N ASN A 104 4.07 34.32 18.47
CA ASN A 104 2.67 34.71 18.62
C ASN A 104 2.04 35.19 17.30
N ILE A 105 2.44 34.56 16.19
CA ILE A 105 1.87 34.79 14.87
C ILE A 105 0.90 33.64 14.60
N PRO A 106 -0.40 33.92 14.35
CA PRO A 106 -1.37 32.88 14.05
C PRO A 106 -1.09 32.26 12.68
N ILE A 107 -1.11 30.93 12.64
CA ILE A 107 -1.00 30.09 11.45
C ILE A 107 -2.34 29.40 11.30
N GLU A 108 -3.04 29.72 10.22
CA GLU A 108 -4.36 29.16 9.92
C GLU A 108 -4.22 27.77 9.29
N LEU A 109 -5.12 26.89 9.69
CA LEU A 109 -5.17 25.50 9.27
C LEU A 109 -6.55 25.19 8.70
N ARG A 110 -6.56 24.54 7.54
CA ARG A 110 -7.78 24.05 6.90
C ARG A 110 -7.75 22.54 6.85
N GLY A 111 -8.77 21.93 7.45
CA GLY A 111 -8.86 20.49 7.57
C GLY A 111 -9.67 19.82 6.47
N SER A 112 -9.26 18.63 6.10
CA SER A 112 -10.13 17.60 5.53
C SER A 112 -10.37 16.53 6.60
N SER A 113 -11.52 15.85 6.50
CA SER A 113 -11.68 14.59 7.22
C SER A 113 -11.47 13.47 6.21
N GLU A 114 -10.39 12.74 6.34
CA GLU A 114 -10.34 11.39 5.80
C GLU A 114 -10.91 10.48 6.88
N MET A 115 -12.00 9.78 6.58
CA MET A 115 -12.48 8.72 7.45
C MET A 115 -11.54 7.53 7.30
N VAL A 116 -10.42 7.53 8.01
CA VAL A 116 -9.75 6.29 8.35
C VAL A 116 -10.54 5.70 9.51
N TYR A 117 -11.39 4.72 9.23
CA TYR A 117 -12.23 4.07 10.23
C TYR A 117 -11.40 3.15 11.10
N ALA A 118 -10.51 3.69 11.92
CA ALA A 118 -9.81 2.88 12.92
C ALA A 118 -10.78 2.50 14.06
N LYS A 119 -11.55 1.40 13.92
CA LYS A 119 -12.61 1.01 14.88
C LYS A 119 -12.12 0.96 16.32
N ASN A 120 -10.89 0.48 16.48
CA ASN A 120 -10.33 0.17 17.78
C ASN A 120 -9.28 1.18 18.24
N VAL A 121 -9.27 2.36 17.61
CA VAL A 121 -9.21 3.57 18.43
C VAL A 121 -10.60 3.90 18.96
N ILE A 122 -11.16 3.03 19.80
CA ILE A 122 -12.53 3.14 20.33
C ILE A 122 -12.69 4.52 21.01
N GLY A 123 -13.36 5.45 20.34
CA GLY A 123 -13.65 6.81 20.84
C GLY A 123 -12.83 7.96 20.24
N ASN A 124 -11.76 7.68 19.49
CA ASN A 124 -10.87 8.73 18.99
C ASN A 124 -11.16 9.07 17.52
N ARG A 125 -10.96 10.33 17.16
CA ARG A 125 -11.22 10.86 15.82
C ARG A 125 -9.92 11.36 15.19
N LEU A 126 -9.69 10.99 13.93
CA LEU A 126 -8.55 11.43 13.13
C LEU A 126 -8.95 12.65 12.29
N TYR A 127 -8.10 13.67 12.26
CA TYR A 127 -8.29 14.88 11.48
C TYR A 127 -6.98 15.25 10.80
N THR A 128 -7.03 15.67 9.54
CA THR A 128 -5.84 16.15 8.83
C THR A 128 -6.05 17.60 8.45
N TYR A 129 -5.12 18.45 8.84
CA TYR A 129 -5.10 19.88 8.56
C TYR A 129 -3.93 20.24 7.64
N TYR A 130 -4.09 21.30 6.86
CA TYR A 130 -3.07 21.81 5.96
C TYR A 130 -2.87 23.31 6.19
N GLU A 131 -1.61 23.77 6.15
CA GLU A 131 -1.25 25.20 6.24
C GLU A 131 -1.38 25.92 4.89
N ASP A 132 -1.32 25.17 3.80
CA ASP A 132 -1.42 25.68 2.44
C ASP A 132 -2.29 24.79 1.54
N ASP A 133 -2.77 25.36 0.43
CA ASP A 133 -3.61 24.64 -0.54
C ASP A 133 -2.82 23.57 -1.34
N LYS A 134 -1.49 23.53 -1.21
CA LYS A 134 -0.64 22.56 -1.90
C LYS A 134 -0.40 21.29 -1.08
N GLY A 135 -0.71 21.31 0.20
CA GLY A 135 -0.46 20.21 1.13
C GLY A 135 1.02 19.98 1.43
N GLU A 136 1.89 20.98 1.22
CA GLU A 136 3.34 20.84 1.50
C GLU A 136 3.61 20.75 3.01
N THR A 137 2.69 21.31 3.82
CA THR A 137 2.72 21.24 5.28
C THR A 137 1.36 20.76 5.80
N SER A 138 1.39 19.70 6.61
CA SER A 138 0.18 19.08 7.17
C SER A 138 0.30 18.81 8.66
N LEU A 139 -0.84 18.69 9.32
CA LEU A 139 -0.96 18.33 10.72
C LEU A 139 -2.05 17.26 10.85
N THR A 140 -1.64 16.04 11.13
CA THR A 140 -2.55 14.91 11.36
C THR A 140 -2.74 14.74 12.86
N ILE A 141 -3.98 14.90 13.34
CA ILE A 141 -4.37 14.91 14.73
C ILE A 141 -5.27 13.72 15.04
N LEU A 142 -4.89 12.99 16.08
CA LEU A 142 -5.73 12.05 16.80
C LEU A 142 -6.29 12.72 18.05
N GLN A 143 -7.60 12.92 18.09
CA GLN A 143 -8.31 13.33 19.30
C GLN A 143 -8.42 12.15 20.26
N ARG A 144 -7.75 12.22 21.41
CA ARG A 144 -7.68 11.12 22.40
C ARG A 144 -8.82 11.14 23.40
N ASP A 145 -9.28 12.33 23.71
CA ASP A 145 -10.48 12.61 24.50
C ASP A 145 -10.83 14.10 24.33
N GLU A 146 -11.71 14.62 25.18
CA GLU A 146 -12.15 16.01 25.16
C GLU A 146 -11.05 17.02 25.49
N ASP A 147 -9.98 16.59 26.17
CA ASP A 147 -8.93 17.44 26.72
C ASP A 147 -7.57 17.27 26.04
N TYR A 148 -7.44 16.35 25.08
CA TYR A 148 -6.15 16.00 24.52
C TYR A 148 -6.18 15.64 23.04
N LEU A 149 -5.32 16.34 22.32
CA LEU A 149 -5.00 16.09 20.93
C LEU A 149 -3.54 15.64 20.84
N GLN A 150 -3.25 14.64 20.03
CA GLN A 150 -1.89 14.20 19.74
C GLN A 150 -1.75 13.85 18.27
N GLY A 151 -0.55 13.85 17.72
CA GLY A 151 -0.37 13.51 16.31
C GLY A 151 1.00 13.87 15.77
N VAL A 152 1.04 14.18 14.48
CA VAL A 152 2.26 14.51 13.76
C VAL A 152 2.04 15.75 12.90
N TRP A 153 3.00 16.67 12.96
CA TRP A 153 3.13 17.78 12.03
C TRP A 153 4.19 17.41 10.99
N CYS A 154 3.88 17.59 9.71
CA CYS A 154 4.73 17.21 8.59
C CYS A 154 5.01 18.43 7.70
N GLN A 155 6.25 18.58 7.25
CA GLN A 155 6.65 19.54 6.21
C GLN A 155 7.66 18.88 5.27
N GLY A 156 7.22 18.54 4.06
CA GLY A 156 7.97 17.64 3.19
C GLY A 156 8.30 16.33 3.92
N ASP A 157 9.58 15.95 3.97
CA ASP A 157 10.05 14.73 4.63
C ASP A 157 10.28 14.90 6.16
N VAL A 158 10.09 16.11 6.69
CA VAL A 158 10.33 16.42 8.09
C VAL A 158 9.05 16.19 8.89
N GLU A 159 9.16 15.45 9.98
CA GLU A 159 8.03 15.14 10.85
C GLU A 159 8.36 15.44 12.30
N TYR A 160 7.41 16.07 12.99
CA TYR A 160 7.52 16.42 14.40
C TYR A 160 6.32 15.90 15.18
N PRO A 161 6.54 15.32 16.38
CA PRO A 161 5.44 14.95 17.26
C PRO A 161 4.66 16.20 17.67
N PHE A 162 3.35 16.10 17.67
CA PHE A 162 2.43 17.16 18.05
C PHE A 162 1.57 16.72 19.23
N TYR A 163 1.34 17.62 20.17
CA TYR A 163 0.25 17.48 21.12
C TYR A 163 -0.29 18.82 21.59
N LEU A 164 -1.56 18.82 22.01
CA LEU A 164 -2.21 19.92 22.72
C LEU A 164 -3.05 19.40 23.88
N ILE A 165 -2.96 20.09 25.01
CA ILE A 165 -3.79 19.86 26.20
C ILE A 165 -4.72 21.06 26.36
N ARG A 166 -6.00 20.80 26.61
CA ARG A 166 -7.00 21.83 26.81
C ARG A 166 -6.62 22.75 27.97
N GLU A 167 -6.78 24.05 27.78
CA GLU A 167 -6.52 25.03 28.84
C GLU A 167 -7.35 24.72 30.08
N GLY A 168 -6.71 24.74 31.26
CA GLY A 168 -7.35 24.41 32.54
C GLY A 168 -7.45 22.91 32.86
N SER A 169 -7.06 22.02 31.94
CA SER A 169 -6.95 20.59 32.23
C SER A 169 -5.75 20.30 33.13
N ASN A 170 -5.88 19.27 33.98
CA ASN A 170 -4.80 18.78 34.85
C ASN A 170 -3.93 17.69 34.17
N ARG A 171 -4.14 17.47 32.87
CA ARG A 171 -3.41 16.46 32.11
C ARG A 171 -1.92 16.81 32.01
N ILE A 172 -1.08 15.78 32.07
CA ILE A 172 0.36 15.90 31.82
C ILE A 172 0.61 15.56 30.35
N GLY A 173 1.50 16.33 29.71
CA GLY A 173 1.92 16.08 28.32
C GLY A 173 2.50 14.68 28.13
N PRO A 174 2.41 14.14 26.92
CA PRO A 174 3.02 12.86 26.61
C PRO A 174 4.55 12.93 26.78
N VAL A 175 5.15 11.77 26.99
CA VAL A 175 6.59 11.60 27.14
C VAL A 175 7.09 10.57 26.15
N THR A 176 8.40 10.58 25.91
CA THR A 176 9.07 9.62 25.05
C THR A 176 10.28 9.08 25.80
N THR A 177 10.32 7.75 25.97
CA THR A 177 11.36 7.03 26.68
C THR A 177 12.35 6.37 25.74
N GLU A 178 13.54 6.02 26.25
CA GLU A 178 14.55 5.31 25.45
C GLU A 178 14.04 3.95 24.95
N LYS A 179 13.17 3.28 25.71
CA LYS A 179 12.63 1.96 25.35
C LYS A 179 11.75 2.02 24.09
N ILE A 180 10.83 2.99 23.99
CA ILE A 180 9.98 3.09 22.81
C ILE A 180 10.80 3.51 21.58
N GLN A 181 11.87 4.30 21.78
CA GLN A 181 12.79 4.71 20.72
C GLN A 181 13.53 3.53 20.06
N GLU A 182 13.59 2.37 20.70
CA GLU A 182 14.09 1.15 20.06
C GLU A 182 13.27 0.73 18.84
N LEU A 183 12.01 1.17 18.73
CA LEU A 183 11.16 0.93 17.56
C LEU A 183 11.49 1.83 16.36
N GLN A 184 12.08 2.99 16.61
CA GLN A 184 12.32 3.99 15.57
C GLN A 184 13.17 3.42 14.42
N GLY A 185 12.74 3.72 13.20
CA GLY A 185 13.44 3.48 11.94
C GLY A 185 12.84 2.36 11.12
N THR A 186 13.66 1.88 10.17
CA THR A 186 13.27 0.88 9.18
C THR A 186 13.38 -0.53 9.73
N TRP A 187 12.43 -1.37 9.35
CA TRP A 187 12.36 -2.80 9.60
C TRP A 187 12.10 -3.53 8.28
N THR A 188 12.69 -4.71 8.13
CA THR A 188 12.53 -5.53 6.91
C THR A 188 12.00 -6.90 7.28
N GLY A 189 11.08 -7.43 6.48
CA GLY A 189 10.57 -8.80 6.61
C GLY A 189 11.69 -9.84 6.61
N GLU A 190 11.56 -10.86 7.45
CA GLU A 190 12.54 -11.94 7.58
C GLU A 190 12.71 -12.76 6.28
N GLU A 191 11.66 -12.89 5.46
CA GLU A 191 11.63 -13.75 4.26
C GLU A 191 11.89 -12.95 2.95
N LYS A 192 12.59 -11.82 3.04
CA LYS A 192 12.84 -10.95 1.89
C LYS A 192 13.72 -11.62 0.82
N SER A 193 13.23 -11.58 -0.42
CA SER A 193 13.94 -11.98 -1.63
C SER A 193 14.18 -10.77 -2.56
N TYR A 194 14.86 -11.01 -3.69
CA TYR A 194 15.06 -9.98 -4.71
C TYR A 194 13.71 -9.52 -5.31
N PHE A 195 12.79 -10.45 -5.57
CA PHE A 195 11.53 -10.18 -6.27
C PHE A 195 10.34 -9.94 -5.36
N ALA A 196 10.46 -10.23 -4.07
CA ALA A 196 9.37 -10.08 -3.12
C ALA A 196 9.91 -9.73 -1.73
N GLY A 197 9.18 -8.90 -1.01
CA GLY A 197 9.56 -8.55 0.35
C GLY A 197 8.64 -7.53 0.97
N THR A 198 8.85 -7.30 2.25
CA THR A 198 8.08 -6.36 3.05
C THR A 198 9.00 -5.47 3.88
N SER A 199 8.53 -4.26 4.18
CA SER A 199 9.23 -3.33 5.06
C SER A 199 8.25 -2.54 5.90
N ALA A 200 8.70 -2.13 7.09
CA ALA A 200 8.01 -1.17 7.94
C ALA A 200 8.93 0.02 8.21
N GLU A 201 8.42 1.23 8.08
CA GLU A 201 9.04 2.42 8.62
C GLU A 201 8.26 2.85 9.86
N ILE A 202 8.93 2.91 11.02
CA ILE A 202 8.30 3.32 12.28
C ILE A 202 8.89 4.64 12.74
N LYS A 203 7.99 5.58 13.06
CA LYS A 203 8.31 6.86 13.68
C LYS A 203 7.64 6.95 15.05
N VAL A 204 8.47 7.04 16.07
CA VAL A 204 8.05 7.15 17.46
C VAL A 204 7.72 8.61 17.74
N LEU A 205 6.45 8.87 18.04
CA LEU A 205 6.00 10.21 18.41
C LEU A 205 6.03 10.36 19.93
N PHE A 206 5.42 9.40 20.63
CA PHE A 206 5.35 9.33 22.09
C PHE A 206 5.41 7.87 22.57
N ASP A 207 5.52 7.65 23.87
CA ASP A 207 5.49 6.31 24.50
C ASP A 207 4.23 5.49 24.17
N ASP A 208 3.13 6.17 23.86
CA ASP A 208 1.83 5.57 23.57
C ASP A 208 1.37 5.76 22.11
N LEU A 209 2.18 6.39 21.26
CA LEU A 209 1.82 6.72 19.89
C LEU A 209 3.01 6.60 18.94
N ILE A 210 2.84 5.80 17.91
CA ILE A 210 3.75 5.76 16.78
C ILE A 210 2.98 6.09 15.49
N TRP A 211 3.69 6.64 14.52
CA TRP A 211 3.29 6.59 13.12
C TRP A 211 4.06 5.46 12.45
N PHE A 212 3.41 4.73 11.55
CA PHE A 212 4.08 3.68 10.80
C PHE A 212 3.60 3.66 9.34
N SER A 213 4.45 3.11 8.48
CA SER A 213 4.12 2.71 7.12
C SER A 213 4.63 1.30 6.88
N LEU A 214 3.77 0.43 6.35
CA LEU A 214 4.09 -0.89 5.84
C LEU A 214 4.06 -0.85 4.32
N GLU A 215 5.04 -1.46 3.70
CA GLU A 215 5.13 -1.66 2.26
C GLU A 215 5.41 -3.13 1.98
N ALA A 216 4.82 -3.65 0.90
CA ALA A 216 5.03 -5.00 0.43
C ALA A 216 5.07 -5.04 -1.09
N TYR A 217 5.87 -5.94 -1.65
CA TYR A 217 5.93 -6.15 -3.10
C TYR A 217 6.15 -7.63 -3.45
N ASN A 218 5.71 -8.00 -4.66
CA ASN A 218 5.97 -9.29 -5.30
C ASN A 218 5.89 -9.12 -6.83
N GLY A 219 7.04 -9.12 -7.50
CA GLY A 219 7.16 -8.69 -8.89
C GLY A 219 6.81 -7.21 -9.03
N THR A 220 5.93 -6.87 -9.97
CA THR A 220 5.43 -5.49 -10.17
C THR A 220 4.18 -5.17 -9.35
N ALA A 221 3.61 -6.16 -8.64
CA ALA A 221 2.52 -5.91 -7.71
C ALA A 221 3.07 -5.40 -6.39
N SER A 222 2.38 -4.43 -5.79
CA SER A 222 2.73 -3.85 -4.49
C SER A 222 1.50 -3.65 -3.61
N GLY A 223 1.76 -3.35 -2.35
CA GLY A 223 0.78 -2.92 -1.37
C GLY A 223 1.43 -1.98 -0.37
N SER A 224 0.64 -1.05 0.15
CA SER A 224 1.10 -0.14 1.18
C SER A 224 -0.02 0.18 2.14
N MET A 225 0.32 0.32 3.41
CA MET A 225 -0.59 0.85 4.41
C MET A 225 0.17 1.66 5.44
N GLY A 226 -0.51 2.49 6.21
CA GLY A 226 0.13 3.27 7.27
C GLY A 226 -0.88 4.02 8.10
N GLY A 227 -0.39 4.60 9.18
CA GLY A 227 -1.22 5.39 10.09
C GLY A 227 -0.64 5.46 11.50
N PHE A 228 -1.49 5.85 12.44
CA PHE A 228 -1.13 5.88 13.85
C PHE A 228 -1.43 4.55 14.53
N ALA A 229 -0.44 3.98 15.19
CA ALA A 229 -0.65 2.86 16.10
C ALA A 229 -0.48 3.32 17.55
N ILE A 230 -1.32 2.80 18.43
CA ILE A 230 -1.44 3.26 19.81
C ILE A 230 -1.10 2.10 20.74
N LYS A 231 -0.41 2.41 21.83
CA LYS A 231 -0.11 1.43 22.85
C LYS A 231 -1.36 1.05 23.65
N ASP A 232 -1.67 -0.24 23.70
CA ASP A 232 -2.69 -0.78 24.59
C ASP A 232 -2.14 -0.84 26.03
N GLU A 233 -2.85 -0.23 26.96
CA GLU A 233 -2.42 -0.14 28.36
C GLU A 233 -2.48 -1.48 29.11
N LYS A 234 -3.31 -2.44 28.66
CA LYS A 234 -3.50 -3.74 29.31
C LYS A 234 -2.46 -4.75 28.85
N THR A 235 -2.19 -4.80 27.55
CA THR A 235 -1.23 -5.76 26.96
C THR A 235 0.17 -5.18 26.82
N ASN A 236 0.30 -3.85 26.88
CA ASN A 236 1.55 -3.13 26.60
C ASN A 236 2.06 -3.37 25.15
N GLU A 237 1.18 -3.80 24.24
CA GLU A 237 1.43 -3.96 22.81
C GLU A 237 1.07 -2.68 22.05
N ILE A 238 1.59 -2.50 20.84
CA ILE A 238 1.22 -1.37 19.99
C ILE A 238 0.23 -1.88 18.94
N ILE A 239 -0.95 -1.28 18.92
CA ILE A 239 -2.07 -1.79 18.15
C ILE A 239 -2.47 -0.76 17.10
N PHE A 240 -2.55 -1.21 15.85
CA PHE A 240 -3.21 -0.50 14.76
C PHE A 240 -4.45 -1.28 14.33
N GLU A 241 -5.59 -0.60 14.26
CA GLU A 241 -6.82 -1.26 13.87
C GLU A 241 -7.47 -0.42 12.79
N CYS A 242 -7.85 -1.02 11.67
CA CYS A 242 -8.39 -0.31 10.53
C CYS A 242 -9.59 -1.04 9.92
N ILE A 243 -10.78 -0.46 10.02
CA ILE A 243 -11.86 -0.79 9.10
C ILE A 243 -11.62 0.00 7.83
N TYR A 244 -11.80 -0.64 6.70
CA TYR A 244 -11.89 0.05 5.43
C TYR A 244 -13.08 -0.47 4.62
N ASP A 245 -13.72 0.48 3.94
CA ASP A 245 -14.68 0.38 2.82
C ASP A 245 -15.95 -0.48 2.95
N GLU A 246 -16.04 -1.42 3.90
CA GLU A 246 -17.29 -2.13 4.16
C GLU A 246 -17.64 -2.13 5.66
N PRO A 247 -18.88 -1.76 6.04
CA PRO A 247 -19.30 -1.64 7.44
C PRO A 247 -19.17 -2.95 8.24
N ASP A 248 -18.97 -4.08 7.55
CA ASP A 248 -18.94 -5.43 8.14
C ASP A 248 -17.55 -6.09 8.11
N THR A 249 -16.54 -5.48 7.48
CA THR A 249 -15.19 -6.06 7.33
C THR A 249 -14.18 -5.27 8.14
N GLU A 250 -13.92 -5.72 9.37
CA GLU A 250 -12.93 -5.13 10.25
C GLU A 250 -11.57 -5.79 10.03
N VAL A 251 -10.57 -5.00 9.61
CA VAL A 251 -9.20 -5.47 9.47
C VAL A 251 -8.36 -4.94 10.63
N ILE A 252 -7.57 -5.81 11.23
CA ILE A 252 -6.84 -5.52 12.45
C ILE A 252 -5.36 -5.84 12.20
N PHE A 253 -4.46 -4.97 12.64
CA PHE A 253 -3.01 -5.15 12.52
C PHE A 253 -2.31 -4.80 13.84
N LYS A 254 -1.86 -5.80 14.57
CA LYS A 254 -1.17 -5.60 15.84
C LYS A 254 0.34 -5.60 15.61
N LEU A 255 1.00 -4.52 16.01
CA LEU A 255 2.45 -4.37 15.98
C LEU A 255 3.00 -4.75 17.37
N ILE A 256 3.44 -5.98 17.50
CA ILE A 256 3.94 -6.54 18.75
C ILE A 256 5.45 -6.38 18.76
N PHE A 257 5.96 -5.67 19.76
CA PHE A 257 7.40 -5.52 19.97
C PHE A 257 7.87 -6.36 21.14
N LYS A 258 8.72 -7.34 20.85
CA LYS A 258 9.24 -8.26 21.87
C LYS A 258 10.64 -8.74 21.50
N ASP A 259 11.54 -8.72 22.48
CA ASP A 259 12.90 -9.26 22.36
C ASP A 259 13.68 -8.71 21.14
N GLY A 260 13.48 -7.42 20.81
CA GLY A 260 14.16 -6.75 19.69
C GLY A 260 13.60 -7.10 18.31
N LYS A 261 12.47 -7.81 18.23
CA LYS A 261 11.75 -8.13 17.00
C LYS A 261 10.42 -7.39 16.93
N LEU A 262 10.07 -7.00 15.71
CA LEU A 262 8.74 -6.48 15.39
C LEU A 262 7.94 -7.61 14.75
N GLN A 263 6.81 -7.95 15.35
CA GLN A 263 5.86 -8.92 14.84
C GLN A 263 4.57 -8.22 14.44
N LEU A 264 4.05 -8.56 13.27
CA LEU A 264 2.74 -8.12 12.79
C LEU A 264 1.76 -9.29 12.94
N GLU A 265 0.65 -9.06 13.63
CA GLU A 265 -0.50 -9.98 13.63
C GLU A 265 -1.68 -9.34 12.91
N SER A 266 -2.24 -10.04 11.92
CA SER A 266 -3.42 -9.58 11.21
C SER A 266 -4.42 -10.69 10.92
N ASN A 267 -5.70 -10.33 10.82
CA ASN A 267 -6.73 -11.20 10.25
C ASN A 267 -6.76 -11.15 8.72
N ASP A 268 -6.09 -10.19 8.08
CA ASP A 268 -5.94 -10.10 6.63
C ASP A 268 -4.62 -9.41 6.25
N TYR A 269 -3.56 -10.21 6.06
CA TYR A 269 -2.24 -9.72 5.65
C TYR A 269 -2.19 -9.21 4.21
N GLY A 270 -3.20 -9.48 3.38
CA GLY A 270 -3.28 -9.02 1.99
C GLY A 270 -4.06 -7.72 1.83
N TYR A 271 -4.61 -7.18 2.93
CA TYR A 271 -5.40 -5.96 2.88
C TYR A 271 -4.57 -4.78 2.34
N GLY A 272 -5.13 -4.02 1.39
CA GLY A 272 -4.41 -2.91 0.75
C GLY A 272 -3.27 -3.34 -0.18
N CYS A 273 -3.15 -4.63 -0.48
CA CYS A 273 -2.12 -5.19 -1.35
C CYS A 273 -2.69 -5.66 -2.70
N GLY A 274 -1.87 -5.56 -3.75
CA GLY A 274 -2.16 -6.21 -5.02
C GLY A 274 -2.22 -7.73 -4.90
N ALA A 275 -2.84 -8.40 -5.88
CA ALA A 275 -2.98 -9.85 -5.86
C ALA A 275 -1.62 -10.53 -5.61
N GLY A 276 -1.57 -11.49 -4.68
CA GLY A 276 -0.36 -12.26 -4.35
C GLY A 276 0.73 -11.52 -3.58
N VAL A 277 0.41 -10.32 -3.06
CA VAL A 277 1.24 -9.54 -2.16
C VAL A 277 0.62 -9.60 -0.77
N PHE A 278 1.44 -9.82 0.25
CA PHE A 278 1.02 -9.92 1.64
C PHE A 278 2.09 -9.28 2.53
N PHE A 279 1.68 -8.64 3.62
CA PHE A 279 2.59 -8.24 4.68
C PHE A 279 3.12 -9.47 5.44
N GLU A 280 4.37 -9.45 5.87
CA GLU A 280 4.96 -10.55 6.64
C GLU A 280 4.60 -10.45 8.11
N THR A 281 4.73 -11.58 8.82
CA THR A 281 4.51 -11.66 10.26
C THR A 281 5.71 -11.16 11.06
N ASN A 282 6.94 -11.35 10.58
CA ASN A 282 8.15 -11.06 11.35
C ASN A 282 9.05 -10.09 10.61
N TYR A 283 9.54 -9.08 11.33
CA TYR A 283 10.47 -8.09 10.83
C TYR A 283 11.70 -7.99 11.72
N ILE A 284 12.84 -7.77 11.07
CA ILE A 284 14.10 -7.46 11.74
C ILE A 284 14.47 -5.99 11.51
N LYS A 285 15.14 -5.41 12.51
CA LYS A 285 15.53 -4.00 12.44
C LYS A 285 16.59 -3.77 11.37
N GLY A 286 16.41 -2.69 10.61
CA GLY A 286 17.29 -2.28 9.52
C GLY A 286 16.87 -2.86 8.16
N THR A 287 17.70 -2.58 7.16
CA THR A 287 17.48 -3.02 5.77
C THR A 287 18.18 -4.34 5.51
N ILE A 288 17.46 -5.35 5.01
CA ILE A 288 18.06 -6.54 4.40
C ILE A 288 18.34 -6.24 2.93
N LYS A 289 19.59 -6.43 2.52
CA LYS A 289 19.97 -6.49 1.11
C LYS A 289 19.76 -7.91 0.61
N SER A 290 18.89 -8.06 -0.37
CA SER A 290 18.75 -9.32 -1.10
C SER A 290 19.72 -9.28 -2.28
N PRO A 291 20.63 -10.26 -2.39
CA PRO A 291 21.54 -10.31 -3.53
C PRO A 291 20.74 -10.52 -4.82
N LEU A 292 21.25 -9.97 -5.92
CA LEU A 292 20.77 -10.31 -7.26
C LEU A 292 20.96 -11.83 -7.45
N PRO A 293 19.89 -12.59 -7.75
CA PRO A 293 20.01 -14.02 -8.00
C PRO A 293 20.78 -14.27 -9.30
N SER A 294 21.37 -15.45 -9.45
CA SER A 294 22.04 -15.81 -10.70
C SER A 294 21.04 -16.30 -11.76
N ALA A 295 21.45 -16.35 -13.03
CA ALA A 295 20.65 -16.93 -14.12
C ALA A 295 20.28 -18.40 -13.84
N LEU A 296 21.15 -19.15 -13.17
CA LEU A 296 20.86 -20.48 -12.63
C LEU A 296 19.81 -20.45 -11.52
N ASP A 297 19.88 -19.50 -10.57
CA ASP A 297 18.92 -19.41 -9.46
C ASP A 297 17.49 -19.11 -9.96
N VAL A 298 17.36 -18.25 -10.98
CA VAL A 298 16.05 -17.92 -11.58
C VAL A 298 15.61 -18.89 -12.68
N GLY A 299 16.48 -19.84 -13.03
CA GLY A 299 16.20 -20.89 -14.00
C GLY A 299 16.22 -20.44 -15.46
N ILE A 300 17.05 -19.46 -15.85
CA ILE A 300 17.35 -19.12 -17.26
C ILE A 300 18.29 -20.15 -17.88
N VAL A 301 19.15 -20.75 -17.06
CA VAL A 301 20.09 -21.81 -17.43
C VAL A 301 20.04 -22.94 -16.41
N LEU A 302 20.56 -24.11 -16.78
CA LEU A 302 20.45 -25.33 -15.95
C LEU A 302 21.78 -25.74 -15.30
N THR A 303 22.91 -25.22 -15.77
CA THR A 303 24.24 -25.58 -15.22
C THR A 303 25.10 -24.36 -14.92
N LYS A 304 26.15 -24.57 -14.10
CA LYS A 304 27.12 -23.51 -13.78
C LYS A 304 27.95 -23.09 -14.99
N GLU A 305 28.23 -24.03 -15.88
CA GLU A 305 28.93 -23.74 -17.14
C GLU A 305 28.07 -22.84 -18.03
N GLN A 306 26.76 -23.12 -18.11
CA GLN A 306 25.82 -22.27 -18.84
C GLN A 306 25.64 -20.90 -18.18
N GLU A 307 25.69 -20.81 -16.85
CA GLU A 307 25.66 -19.54 -16.11
C GLU A 307 26.85 -18.64 -16.49
N GLU A 308 28.07 -19.18 -16.49
CA GLU A 308 29.26 -18.40 -16.85
C GLU A 308 29.27 -18.02 -18.34
N LEU A 309 28.79 -18.93 -19.20
CA LEU A 309 28.55 -18.62 -20.60
C LEU A 309 27.51 -17.51 -20.77
N PHE A 310 26.37 -17.61 -20.07
CA PHE A 310 25.28 -16.63 -20.11
C PHE A 310 25.77 -15.25 -19.71
N LYS A 311 26.44 -15.13 -18.56
CA LYS A 311 27.11 -13.88 -18.11
C LYS A 311 28.01 -13.30 -19.20
N THR A 312 28.80 -14.15 -19.85
CA THR A 312 29.74 -13.73 -20.89
C THR A 312 29.03 -13.20 -22.12
N ILE A 313 27.96 -13.87 -22.58
CA ILE A 313 27.26 -13.48 -23.80
C ILE A 313 26.42 -12.21 -23.63
N VAL A 314 25.73 -12.04 -22.48
CA VAL A 314 24.84 -10.89 -22.26
C VAL A 314 25.57 -9.70 -21.65
N GLY A 315 26.74 -9.91 -21.04
CA GLY A 315 27.62 -8.86 -20.53
C GLY A 315 26.90 -7.90 -19.59
N GLU A 316 26.91 -6.61 -19.93
CA GLU A 316 26.32 -5.53 -19.14
C GLU A 316 24.79 -5.69 -18.95
N LYS A 317 24.12 -6.46 -19.80
CA LYS A 317 22.67 -6.72 -19.73
C LYS A 317 22.28 -7.88 -18.82
N TYR A 318 23.25 -8.49 -18.14
CA TYR A 318 22.95 -9.61 -17.24
C TYR A 318 21.91 -9.26 -16.18
N GLU A 319 22.06 -8.13 -15.49
CA GLU A 319 21.14 -7.71 -14.43
C GLU A 319 19.72 -7.43 -14.96
N ASP A 320 19.58 -6.94 -16.20
CA ASP A 320 18.29 -6.69 -16.84
C ASP A 320 17.54 -8.01 -17.07
N PHE A 321 18.23 -9.04 -17.58
CA PHE A 321 17.66 -10.39 -17.73
C PHE A 321 17.22 -10.99 -16.39
N ILE A 322 18.06 -10.90 -15.35
CA ILE A 322 17.71 -11.41 -14.02
C ILE A 322 16.50 -10.66 -13.45
N SER A 323 16.51 -9.33 -13.52
CA SER A 323 15.48 -8.50 -12.87
C SER A 323 14.07 -8.70 -13.44
N LEU A 324 13.97 -9.20 -14.67
CA LEU A 324 12.72 -9.54 -15.35
C LEU A 324 12.32 -11.01 -15.22
N THR A 325 13.06 -11.80 -14.42
CA THR A 325 12.88 -13.24 -14.34
C THR A 325 12.73 -13.71 -12.90
N GLN A 326 11.50 -13.73 -12.39
CA GLN A 326 11.20 -14.41 -11.12
C GLN A 326 11.11 -15.93 -11.32
N HIS A 327 10.68 -16.37 -12.51
CA HIS A 327 10.60 -17.76 -12.93
C HIS A 327 10.71 -17.84 -14.46
N VAL A 328 11.19 -18.97 -14.99
CA VAL A 328 11.19 -19.24 -16.44
C VAL A 328 10.20 -20.35 -16.77
N MET A 329 9.30 -20.09 -17.71
CA MET A 329 8.40 -21.10 -18.26
C MET A 329 9.11 -21.78 -19.43
N TYR A 330 9.45 -23.06 -19.24
CA TYR A 330 10.15 -23.84 -20.26
C TYR A 330 9.24 -24.80 -21.01
N GLU A 331 9.63 -25.04 -22.25
CA GLU A 331 9.12 -26.11 -23.10
C GLU A 331 10.26 -26.73 -23.94
N GLU A 332 10.11 -28.00 -24.28
CA GLU A 332 10.97 -28.65 -25.27
C GLU A 332 10.53 -28.24 -26.66
N ILE A 333 11.42 -27.64 -27.43
CA ILE A 333 11.15 -27.13 -28.78
C ILE A 333 12.01 -27.91 -29.77
N SER A 334 11.41 -28.38 -30.86
CA SER A 334 12.17 -28.89 -31.99
C SER A 334 12.91 -27.73 -32.64
N PHE A 335 14.24 -27.78 -32.60
CA PHE A 335 15.10 -26.75 -33.15
C PHE A 335 16.12 -27.39 -34.08
N GLU A 336 16.01 -27.11 -35.37
CA GLU A 336 16.74 -27.85 -36.41
C GLU A 336 16.52 -29.38 -36.26
N ASP A 337 17.60 -30.16 -36.23
CA ASP A 337 17.59 -31.61 -36.05
C ASP A 337 17.80 -32.04 -34.58
N THR A 338 17.58 -31.13 -33.62
CA THR A 338 17.73 -31.39 -32.17
C THR A 338 16.54 -30.88 -31.35
N ILE A 339 16.56 -31.17 -30.04
CA ILE A 339 15.62 -30.65 -29.06
C ILE A 339 16.33 -29.54 -28.28
N ALA A 340 15.73 -28.36 -28.29
CA ALA A 340 16.14 -27.21 -27.52
C ALA A 340 15.26 -27.02 -26.30
N LEU A 341 15.79 -26.36 -25.28
CA LEU A 341 15.00 -25.84 -24.18
C LEU A 341 14.64 -24.38 -24.48
N GLY A 342 13.38 -24.13 -24.86
CA GLY A 342 12.85 -22.79 -25.11
C GLY A 342 12.16 -22.26 -23.86
N GLY A 343 12.54 -21.06 -23.41
CA GLY A 343 12.08 -20.48 -22.16
C GLY A 343 11.63 -19.04 -22.29
N GLN A 344 10.52 -18.69 -21.65
CA GLN A 344 10.07 -17.30 -21.52
C GLN A 344 10.10 -16.88 -20.05
N SER A 345 10.53 -15.64 -19.79
CA SER A 345 10.59 -15.11 -18.43
C SER A 345 9.25 -14.64 -17.92
N TYR A 346 9.04 -14.89 -16.63
CA TYR A 346 7.85 -14.50 -15.89
C TYR A 346 8.27 -13.72 -14.64
N LEU A 347 8.15 -12.39 -14.70
CA LEU A 347 8.04 -11.54 -13.52
C LEU A 347 6.56 -11.28 -13.26
N ARG A 348 6.08 -11.51 -12.04
CA ARG A 348 4.66 -11.29 -11.73
C ARG A 348 4.25 -9.85 -12.09
N GLY A 349 3.24 -9.72 -12.95
CA GLY A 349 2.74 -8.43 -13.45
C GLY A 349 3.62 -7.76 -14.52
N ALA A 350 4.69 -8.42 -14.97
CA ALA A 350 5.52 -8.06 -16.13
C ALA A 350 6.07 -9.32 -16.81
N SER A 351 5.19 -10.11 -17.44
CA SER A 351 5.57 -11.35 -18.11
C SER A 351 6.00 -11.13 -19.55
N GLY A 352 7.00 -11.90 -19.98
CA GLY A 352 7.28 -12.11 -21.39
C GLY A 352 8.27 -11.17 -22.05
N TYR A 353 9.05 -10.42 -21.28
CA TYR A 353 10.08 -9.51 -21.79
C TYR A 353 11.35 -10.21 -22.26
N CYS A 354 11.61 -11.44 -21.79
CA CYS A 354 12.79 -12.19 -22.20
C CYS A 354 12.42 -13.56 -22.74
N TYR A 355 13.18 -14.00 -23.74
CA TYR A 355 13.10 -15.34 -24.30
C TYR A 355 14.49 -15.95 -24.44
N TYR A 356 14.58 -17.24 -24.20
CA TYR A 356 15.81 -18.00 -24.20
C TYR A 356 15.64 -19.27 -25.03
N LEU A 357 16.70 -19.65 -25.72
CA LEU A 357 16.84 -20.97 -26.32
C LEU A 357 18.19 -21.52 -25.86
N VAL A 358 18.20 -22.68 -25.23
CA VAL A 358 19.42 -23.34 -24.76
C VAL A 358 19.56 -24.69 -25.45
N VAL A 359 20.67 -24.88 -26.16
CA VAL A 359 20.95 -26.06 -26.99
C VAL A 359 22.40 -26.49 -26.79
N ASP A 360 22.62 -27.54 -26.00
CA ASP A 360 23.96 -28.01 -25.61
C ASP A 360 24.85 -26.86 -25.08
N GLN A 361 25.89 -26.47 -25.83
CA GLN A 361 26.80 -25.36 -25.53
C GLN A 361 26.38 -24.00 -26.12
N TYR A 362 25.28 -23.93 -26.84
CA TYR A 362 24.79 -22.72 -27.48
C TYR A 362 23.63 -22.12 -26.69
N ILE A 363 23.71 -20.80 -26.48
CA ILE A 363 22.65 -20.03 -25.86
C ILE A 363 22.24 -18.92 -26.83
N TYR A 364 20.93 -18.72 -26.92
CA TYR A 364 20.30 -17.62 -27.62
C TYR A 364 19.41 -16.91 -26.60
N ALA A 365 19.64 -15.62 -26.37
CA ALA A 365 18.89 -14.84 -25.39
C ALA A 365 18.39 -13.56 -26.03
N ALA A 366 17.13 -13.24 -25.80
CA ALA A 366 16.50 -12.05 -26.34
C ALA A 366 15.80 -11.28 -25.22
N LEU A 367 16.00 -9.96 -25.20
CA LEU A 367 15.40 -9.02 -24.26
C LEU A 367 14.63 -7.95 -25.05
N GLU A 368 13.35 -7.82 -24.75
CA GLU A 368 12.47 -6.78 -25.29
C GLU A 368 12.69 -5.46 -24.55
N GLU A 369 13.00 -4.41 -25.32
CA GLU A 369 13.17 -3.01 -24.89
C GLU A 369 12.69 -2.11 -26.06
N ASP A 370 13.11 -0.83 -26.11
CA ASP A 370 12.93 0.05 -27.27
C ASP A 370 13.37 -0.60 -28.62
N LYS A 371 14.36 -1.49 -28.53
CA LYS A 371 14.83 -2.38 -29.58
C LYS A 371 15.00 -3.77 -28.99
N LEU A 372 14.73 -4.81 -29.78
CA LEU A 372 15.05 -6.17 -29.34
C LEU A 372 16.57 -6.33 -29.23
N GLN A 373 17.06 -6.64 -28.04
CA GLN A 373 18.46 -6.98 -27.82
C GLN A 373 18.61 -8.49 -27.91
N TYR A 374 19.41 -8.97 -28.86
CA TYR A 374 19.59 -10.39 -29.10
C TYR A 374 21.06 -10.80 -28.95
N TYR A 375 21.30 -11.86 -28.20
CA TYR A 375 22.62 -12.35 -27.80
C TYR A 375 22.79 -13.81 -28.16
N THR A 376 23.93 -14.18 -28.75
CA THR A 376 24.28 -15.59 -28.98
C THR A 376 25.78 -15.83 -29.05
N ASN A 377 26.20 -17.07 -28.76
CA ASN A 377 27.53 -17.59 -29.07
C ASN A 377 27.56 -18.50 -30.32
N ASP A 378 26.46 -18.65 -31.04
CA ASP A 378 26.43 -19.41 -32.28
C ASP A 378 26.64 -18.49 -33.51
N SER A 379 27.77 -18.68 -34.18
CA SER A 379 28.13 -17.90 -35.38
C SER A 379 27.15 -18.03 -36.54
N ARG A 380 26.34 -19.09 -36.58
CA ARG A 380 25.28 -19.30 -37.59
C ARG A 380 24.16 -18.27 -37.46
N TYR A 381 23.92 -17.79 -36.24
CA TYR A 381 22.83 -16.88 -35.89
C TYR A 381 23.31 -15.50 -35.44
N LYS A 382 24.55 -15.12 -35.77
CA LYS A 382 25.11 -13.82 -35.35
C LYS A 382 24.38 -12.60 -35.91
N ASP A 383 23.72 -12.75 -37.07
CA ASP A 383 23.04 -11.66 -37.81
C ASP A 383 21.57 -12.01 -38.14
N CYS A 384 21.01 -13.05 -37.51
CA CYS A 384 19.63 -13.47 -37.70
C CYS A 384 19.06 -14.13 -36.44
N LEU A 385 17.74 -14.05 -36.25
CA LEU A 385 17.06 -14.72 -35.15
C LEU A 385 16.82 -16.20 -35.48
N PRO A 386 16.94 -17.12 -34.51
CA PRO A 386 16.37 -18.45 -34.64
C PRO A 386 14.84 -18.36 -34.65
N ALA A 387 14.19 -19.24 -35.44
CA ALA A 387 12.74 -19.18 -35.67
C ALA A 387 11.89 -19.09 -34.38
N PRO A 388 12.18 -19.82 -33.28
CA PRO A 388 11.42 -19.66 -32.03
C PRO A 388 11.49 -18.25 -31.44
N ILE A 389 12.66 -17.60 -31.50
CA ILE A 389 12.83 -16.22 -31.00
C ILE A 389 12.15 -15.21 -31.94
N GLU A 390 12.22 -15.43 -33.25
CA GLU A 390 11.53 -14.60 -34.24
C GLU A 390 10.00 -14.65 -34.06
N GLU A 391 9.44 -15.84 -33.84
CA GLU A 391 8.02 -16.03 -33.57
C GLU A 391 7.59 -15.31 -32.29
N TRP A 392 8.33 -15.49 -31.20
CA TRP A 392 8.09 -14.79 -29.94
C TRP A 392 8.19 -13.25 -30.12
N ALA A 393 9.24 -12.75 -30.78
CA ALA A 393 9.47 -11.31 -30.97
C ALA A 393 8.40 -10.63 -31.84
N THR A 394 7.80 -11.36 -32.79
CA THR A 394 6.68 -10.86 -33.62
C THR A 394 5.47 -10.53 -32.75
N GLY A 395 5.27 -11.24 -31.63
CA GLY A 395 4.22 -10.95 -30.64
C GLY A 395 4.32 -9.55 -30.02
N TYR A 396 5.51 -8.93 -30.08
CA TYR A 396 5.82 -7.62 -29.51
C TYR A 396 6.03 -6.52 -30.58
N GLY A 397 5.83 -6.82 -31.87
CA GLY A 397 6.04 -5.85 -32.97
C GLY A 397 7.51 -5.42 -33.13
N SER A 398 8.44 -6.23 -32.63
CA SER A 398 9.87 -5.92 -32.56
C SER A 398 10.66 -6.42 -33.78
N GLU A 399 10.00 -7.04 -34.76
CA GLU A 399 10.66 -7.76 -35.86
C GLU A 399 11.52 -6.88 -36.78
N ASN A 400 11.34 -5.54 -36.75
CA ASN A 400 12.03 -4.61 -37.63
C ASN A 400 13.09 -3.75 -36.93
N ASN A 401 13.39 -4.00 -35.64
CA ASN A 401 14.27 -3.14 -34.85
C ASN A 401 15.09 -3.94 -33.82
N ILE A 402 16.06 -4.71 -34.33
CA ILE A 402 16.87 -5.66 -33.56
C ILE A 402 18.33 -5.20 -33.50
N ASN A 403 18.94 -5.30 -32.32
CA ASN A 403 20.38 -5.20 -32.12
C ASN A 403 20.96 -6.60 -31.90
N TYR A 404 21.88 -7.00 -32.77
CA TYR A 404 22.54 -8.31 -32.72
C TYR A 404 23.87 -8.21 -31.97
N HIS A 405 24.06 -9.10 -31.00
CA HIS A 405 25.26 -9.23 -30.19
C HIS A 405 25.78 -10.67 -30.29
N PHE A 406 26.98 -10.83 -30.84
CA PHE A 406 27.64 -12.12 -30.99
C PHE A 406 28.95 -12.14 -30.22
N ILE A 407 29.15 -13.20 -29.43
CA ILE A 407 30.39 -13.43 -28.68
C ILE A 407 31.00 -14.74 -29.15
N GLU A 408 32.21 -14.66 -29.70
CA GLU A 408 32.99 -15.84 -30.07
C GLU A 408 33.58 -16.48 -28.81
N THR A 409 33.08 -17.66 -28.45
CA THR A 409 33.65 -18.46 -27.35
C THR A 409 34.69 -19.41 -27.92
N GLN A 410 35.88 -19.47 -27.31
CA GLN A 410 36.89 -20.45 -27.69
C GLN A 410 36.44 -21.85 -27.25
N GLU A 411 36.38 -22.79 -28.19
CA GLU A 411 36.04 -24.21 -27.96
C GLU A 411 37.01 -24.92 -27.01
#